data_AF-A0A9N9CJI2-F1
#
_entry.id   AF-A0A9N9CJI2-F1
#
_cell.length_a   1.000
_cell.length_b   1.000
_cell.length_c   1.000
_cell.angle_alpha   90.00
_cell.angle_beta   90.00
_cell.angle_gamma   90.00
#
_symmetry.space_group_name_H-M   'P 1'
#
loop_
_entity.id
_entity.type
_entity.pdbx_description
1 polymer ?
#
loop_
_entity_poly.entity_id
_entity_poly.type
_entity_poly.pdbx_seq_one_letter_code
_entity_poly.pdbx_strand_id
1 'polypeptide(L)'
;MDLKTCESNWDELIPSILFAYRTLKQESIKYTPFYLVHDREVQLLIDIEFQDQEQNLNPIENFEKSLNRRISALKGIFIDTQIINHRNIQHAQEFQRNRQQNLKKAQTYEVNDIILLYDSAK
;
A
#
# COMPACT_ATOMS: atom_id res chain seq x y z
N MET A 1 6.77 13.07 -41.81
CA MET A 1 6.95 13.28 -40.36
C MET A 1 5.70 12.74 -39.71
N ASP A 2 5.76 11.49 -39.30
CA ASP A 2 4.60 10.76 -38.79
C ASP A 2 4.26 11.26 -37.39
N LEU A 3 3.09 11.87 -37.25
CA LEU A 3 2.44 12.13 -35.96
C LEU A 3 1.80 10.81 -35.49
N LYS A 4 2.61 9.91 -34.97
CA LYS A 4 2.15 8.73 -34.25
C LYS A 4 2.76 8.70 -32.86
N THR A 5 1.93 8.26 -31.91
CA THR A 5 2.17 7.94 -30.50
C THR A 5 2.18 9.12 -29.50
N CYS A 6 1.02 9.75 -29.34
CA CYS A 6 0.58 10.16 -28.00
C CYS A 6 -0.43 9.13 -27.47
N GLU A 7 -0.07 7.85 -27.52
CA GLU A 7 -0.67 6.85 -26.63
C GLU A 7 -0.07 7.12 -25.25
N SER A 8 -0.78 7.91 -24.46
CA SER A 8 -0.36 8.23 -23.10
C SER A 8 -0.34 6.94 -22.29
N ASN A 9 0.78 6.65 -21.61
CA ASN A 9 0.99 5.50 -20.73
C ASN A 9 0.09 5.56 -19.47
N TRP A 10 -1.21 5.69 -19.66
CA TRP A 10 -2.20 5.79 -18.60
C TRP A 10 -2.14 4.58 -17.68
N ASP A 11 -1.95 3.39 -18.24
CA ASP A 11 -1.84 2.16 -17.46
C ASP A 11 -0.68 2.19 -16.45
N GLU A 12 0.44 2.84 -16.80
CA GLU A 12 1.58 3.02 -15.90
C GLU A 12 1.31 4.07 -14.81
N LEU A 13 0.44 5.05 -15.09
CA LEU A 13 0.12 6.15 -14.18
C LEU A 13 -1.03 5.83 -13.23
N ILE A 14 -1.92 4.89 -13.57
CA ILE A 14 -3.06 4.48 -12.75
C ILE A 14 -2.67 4.22 -11.29
N PRO A 15 -1.61 3.44 -10.97
CA PRO A 15 -1.22 3.18 -9.59
C PRO A 15 -0.87 4.45 -8.82
N SER A 16 -0.17 5.39 -9.46
CA SER A 16 0.25 6.67 -8.87
C SER A 16 -0.95 7.58 -8.62
N ILE A 17 -1.87 7.68 -9.59
CA ILE A 17 -3.11 8.47 -9.47
C ILE A 17 -3.99 7.90 -8.35
N LEU A 18 -4.15 6.58 -8.30
CA LEU A 18 -4.95 5.91 -7.29
C LEU A 18 -4.35 6.06 -5.89
N PHE A 19 -3.01 6.02 -5.79
CA PHE A 19 -2.31 6.30 -4.55
C PHE A 19 -2.57 7.74 -4.08
N ALA A 20 -2.40 8.74 -4.95
CA ALA A 20 -2.67 10.13 -4.61
C ALA A 20 -4.13 10.33 -4.18
N TYR A 21 -5.08 9.74 -4.92
CA TYR A 21 -6.50 9.80 -4.57
C TYR A 21 -6.80 9.24 -3.18
N ARG A 22 -6.19 8.10 -2.82
CA ARG A 22 -6.42 7.44 -1.53
C ARG A 22 -5.81 8.18 -0.35
N THR A 23 -4.73 8.92 -0.57
CA THR A 23 -3.97 9.58 0.51
C THR A 23 -4.31 11.06 0.66
N LEU A 24 -4.87 11.69 -0.37
CA LEU A 24 -5.35 13.08 -0.31
C LEU A 24 -6.66 13.19 0.47
N LYS A 25 -6.76 14.25 1.28
CA LYS A 25 -7.98 14.61 1.98
C LYS A 25 -8.98 15.15 0.96
N GLN A 26 -10.11 14.46 0.79
CA GLN A 26 -11.12 14.91 -0.16
C GLN A 26 -12.01 15.99 0.48
N GLU A 27 -12.27 17.09 -0.24
CA GLU A 27 -12.96 18.25 0.34
C GLU A 27 -14.40 17.97 0.79
N SER A 28 -15.10 17.08 0.09
CA SER A 28 -16.50 16.73 0.36
C SER A 28 -16.66 15.87 1.62
N ILE A 29 -15.73 14.94 1.86
CA ILE A 29 -15.81 13.99 2.96
C ILE A 29 -14.94 14.44 4.15
N LYS A 30 -14.01 15.38 3.93
CA LYS A 30 -13.01 15.86 4.89
C LYS A 30 -12.10 14.76 5.45
N TYR A 31 -12.16 13.54 4.94
CA TYR A 31 -11.28 12.44 5.28
C TYR A 31 -10.57 11.91 4.03
N THR A 32 -9.50 11.15 4.23
CA THR A 32 -8.83 10.43 3.15
C THR A 32 -9.62 9.14 2.84
N PRO A 33 -9.75 8.75 1.57
CA PRO A 33 -10.41 7.48 1.25
C PRO A 33 -9.75 6.28 1.93
N PHE A 34 -8.42 6.31 2.15
CA PHE A 34 -7.72 5.27 2.90
C PHE A 34 -8.19 5.16 4.35
N TYR A 35 -8.36 6.29 5.04
CA TYR A 35 -8.86 6.30 6.42
C TYR A 35 -10.24 5.67 6.53
N LEU A 36 -11.13 5.96 5.59
CA LEU A 36 -12.50 5.40 5.61
C LEU A 36 -12.54 3.88 5.45
N VAL A 37 -11.58 3.30 4.72
CA VAL A 37 -11.54 1.85 4.44
C VAL A 37 -10.85 1.09 5.56
N HIS A 38 -9.81 1.68 6.16
CA HIS A 38 -8.92 0.97 7.09
C HIS A 38 -8.97 1.48 8.53
N ASP A 39 -9.76 2.54 8.79
CA ASP A 39 -9.90 3.20 10.09
C ASP A 39 -8.55 3.58 10.74
N ARG A 40 -7.55 3.89 9.90
CA ARG A 40 -6.22 4.29 10.34
C ARG A 40 -5.68 5.40 9.45
N GLU A 41 -4.91 6.30 10.03
CA GLU A 41 -4.26 7.35 9.25
C GLU A 41 -3.20 6.78 8.32
N VAL A 42 -3.05 7.43 7.17
CA VAL A 42 -2.00 7.08 6.22
C VAL A 42 -0.68 7.53 6.82
N GLN A 43 0.20 6.57 7.12
CA GLN A 43 1.61 6.87 7.40
C GLN A 43 2.40 6.63 6.12
N LEU A 44 2.86 7.71 5.48
CA LEU A 44 3.80 7.59 4.38
C LEU A 44 5.20 7.41 4.93
N LEU A 45 6.04 6.67 4.21
CA LEU A 45 7.45 6.52 4.62
C LEU A 45 8.19 7.84 4.71
N ILE A 46 7.83 8.79 3.83
CA ILE A 46 8.39 10.13 3.88
C ILE A 46 7.95 10.89 5.13
N ASP A 47 6.80 10.59 5.69
CA ASP A 47 6.35 11.25 6.92
C ASP A 47 7.14 10.68 8.10
N ILE A 48 7.36 9.37 8.14
CA ILE A 48 8.15 8.69 9.20
C ILE A 48 9.59 9.23 9.27
N GLU A 49 10.24 9.44 8.13
CA GLU A 49 11.64 9.88 8.10
C GLU A 49 11.82 11.39 8.35
N PHE A 50 10.79 12.19 8.07
CA PHE A 50 10.84 13.64 8.22
C PHE A 50 10.21 14.14 9.52
N GLN A 51 9.51 13.30 10.27
CA GLN A 51 8.87 13.64 11.54
C GLN A 51 9.87 14.18 12.59
N ASP A 52 11.12 13.70 12.56
CA ASP A 52 12.19 14.14 13.46
C ASP A 52 12.83 15.49 13.05
N GLN A 53 12.57 15.96 11.82
CA GLN A 53 13.27 17.10 11.21
C GLN A 53 12.49 18.42 11.27
N GLU A 54 11.18 18.37 11.53
CA GLU A 54 10.31 19.56 11.52
C GLU A 54 10.38 20.36 12.83
N GLN A 55 10.92 19.81 13.92
CA GLN A 55 10.98 20.51 15.22
C GLN A 55 12.02 21.62 15.33
N ASN A 56 12.90 21.81 14.33
CA ASN A 56 14.04 22.73 14.42
C ASN A 56 14.25 23.67 13.20
N LEU A 57 13.26 23.85 12.32
CA LEU A 57 13.45 24.63 11.09
C LEU A 57 12.70 25.97 11.12
N ASN A 58 13.45 27.06 10.93
CA ASN A 58 12.90 28.40 10.72
C ASN A 58 12.05 28.44 9.43
N PRO A 59 10.78 28.89 9.46
CA PRO A 59 9.80 28.66 8.38
C PRO A 59 10.09 29.28 7.01
N ILE A 60 11.01 30.25 6.92
CA ILE A 60 11.02 31.21 5.79
C ILE A 60 12.14 30.92 4.78
N GLU A 61 13.27 30.35 5.18
CA GLU A 61 14.48 30.48 4.36
C GLU A 61 14.78 29.32 3.41
N ASN A 62 14.02 28.22 3.42
CA ASN A 62 14.50 27.01 2.72
C ASN A 62 13.38 26.06 2.26
N PHE A 63 12.23 26.56 1.80
CA PHE A 63 11.19 25.68 1.23
C PHE A 63 11.73 24.87 0.04
N GLU A 64 12.43 25.51 -0.89
CA GLU A 64 13.04 24.82 -2.04
C GLU A 64 14.12 23.83 -1.62
N LYS A 65 14.97 24.19 -0.65
CA LYS A 65 16.02 23.29 -0.14
C LYS A 65 15.43 22.11 0.62
N SER A 66 14.36 22.34 1.39
CA SER A 66 13.60 21.31 2.09
C SER A 66 12.90 20.38 1.10
N LEU A 67 12.25 20.93 0.06
CA LEU A 67 11.64 20.15 -1.03
C LEU A 67 12.68 19.32 -1.77
N ASN A 68 13.80 19.92 -2.19
CA ASN A 68 14.85 19.20 -2.91
C ASN A 68 15.47 18.09 -2.05
N ARG A 69 15.64 18.33 -0.74
CA ARG A 69 16.05 17.29 0.21
C ARG A 69 15.01 16.17 0.30
N ARG A 70 13.72 16.52 0.38
CA ARG A 70 12.61 15.55 0.46
C ARG A 70 12.50 14.74 -0.84
N ILE A 71 12.65 15.36 -2.01
CA ILE A 71 12.68 14.70 -3.33
C ILE A 71 13.90 13.77 -3.45
N SER A 72 15.07 14.21 -2.98
CA SER A 72 16.29 13.40 -3.04
C SER A 72 16.20 12.18 -2.12
N ALA A 73 15.69 12.39 -0.90
CA ALA A 73 15.39 11.32 0.04
C ALA A 73 14.35 10.35 -0.56
N LEU A 74 13.24 10.87 -1.11
CA LEU A 74 12.22 10.07 -1.79
C LEU A 74 12.83 9.14 -2.83
N LYS A 75 13.75 9.61 -3.67
CA LYS A 75 14.39 8.77 -4.68
C LYS A 75 15.20 7.61 -4.10
N GLY A 76 15.95 7.84 -3.03
CA GLY A 76 16.74 6.79 -2.36
C GLY A 76 15.84 5.81 -1.59
N ILE A 77 14.99 6.35 -0.73
CA ILE A 77 14.04 5.61 0.11
C ILE A 77 13.14 4.73 -0.74
N PHE A 78 12.59 5.24 -1.84
CA PHE A 78 11.64 4.49 -2.65
C PHE A 78 12.24 3.20 -3.20
N ILE A 79 13.51 3.19 -3.57
CA ILE A 79 14.17 1.97 -4.05
C ILE A 79 14.26 0.93 -2.94
N ASP A 80 14.82 1.30 -1.78
CA ASP A 80 15.03 0.38 -0.66
C ASP A 80 13.71 -0.12 -0.09
N THR A 81 12.71 0.75 -0.05
CA THR A 81 11.42 0.45 0.59
C THR A 81 10.48 -0.30 -0.32
N GLN A 82 10.53 -0.09 -1.64
CA GLN A 82 9.88 -0.99 -2.58
C GLN A 82 10.42 -2.40 -2.43
N ILE A 83 11.75 -2.56 -2.29
CA ILE A 83 12.36 -3.88 -2.08
C ILE A 83 11.86 -4.52 -0.77
N ILE A 84 11.87 -3.77 0.33
CA ILE A 84 11.42 -4.29 1.64
C ILE A 84 9.92 -4.59 1.63
N ASN A 85 9.09 -3.68 1.12
CA ASN A 85 7.64 -3.88 1.04
C ASN A 85 7.28 -5.05 0.14
N HIS A 86 7.94 -5.18 -1.01
CA HIS A 86 7.74 -6.32 -1.90
C HIS A 86 8.07 -7.64 -1.19
N ARG A 87 9.20 -7.71 -0.47
CA ARG A 87 9.56 -8.89 0.33
C ARG A 87 8.55 -9.18 1.43
N ASN A 88 8.09 -8.17 2.16
CA ASN A 88 7.10 -8.34 3.23
C ASN A 88 5.75 -8.84 2.68
N ILE A 89 5.31 -8.28 1.56
CA ILE A 89 4.08 -8.70 0.88
C ILE A 89 4.22 -10.14 0.39
N GLN A 90 5.34 -10.50 -0.23
CA GLN A 90 5.62 -11.87 -0.67
C GLN A 90 5.57 -12.86 0.50
N HIS A 91 6.28 -12.56 1.59
CA HIS A 91 6.24 -13.39 2.79
C HIS A 91 4.82 -13.55 3.32
N ALA A 92 4.06 -12.46 3.48
CA ALA A 92 2.69 -12.52 3.96
C ALA A 92 1.78 -13.36 3.04
N GLN A 93 1.95 -13.24 1.72
CA GLN A 93 1.23 -14.04 0.72
C GLN A 93 1.60 -15.53 0.79
N GLU A 94 2.87 -15.87 0.99
CA GLU A 94 3.31 -17.25 1.19
C GLU A 94 2.69 -17.86 2.46
N PHE A 95 2.70 -17.14 3.57
CA PHE A 95 2.04 -17.57 4.80
C PHE A 95 0.54 -17.80 4.59
N GLN A 96 -0.13 -16.91 3.86
CA GLN A 96 -1.55 -17.08 3.51
C GLN A 96 -1.78 -18.30 2.62
N ARG A 97 -0.96 -18.51 1.58
CA ARG A 97 -1.06 -19.68 0.70
C ARG A 97 -0.84 -20.98 1.47
N ASN A 98 0.18 -21.05 2.32
CA ASN A 98 0.48 -22.21 3.14
C ASN A 98 -0.66 -22.53 4.11
N ARG A 99 -1.25 -21.50 4.74
CA ARG A 99 -2.44 -21.66 5.59
C ARG A 99 -3.62 -22.22 4.79
N GLN A 100 -3.91 -21.67 3.61
CA GLN A 100 -4.99 -22.16 2.75
C GLN A 100 -4.75 -23.59 2.27
N GLN A 101 -3.51 -23.95 1.92
CA GLN A 101 -3.16 -25.32 1.51
C GLN A 101 -3.33 -26.31 2.67
N ASN A 102 -2.92 -25.94 3.89
CA ASN A 102 -3.13 -26.78 5.06
C ASN A 102 -4.61 -26.99 5.38
N LEU A 103 -5.47 -25.99 5.17
CA LEU A 103 -6.93 -26.13 5.29
C LEU A 103 -7.54 -27.00 4.19
N LYS A 104 -6.93 -27.03 2.99
CA LYS A 104 -7.39 -27.82 1.83
C LYS A 104 -6.87 -29.26 1.83
N LYS A 105 -5.95 -29.63 2.71
CA LYS A 105 -5.57 -31.05 2.87
C LYS A 105 -6.83 -31.81 3.27
N ALA A 106 -7.20 -32.79 2.45
CA ALA A 106 -8.39 -33.60 2.69
C ALA A 106 -8.30 -34.21 4.09
N GLN A 107 -9.22 -33.83 4.96
CA GLN A 107 -9.39 -34.48 6.25
C GLN A 107 -9.91 -35.88 5.95
N THR A 108 -9.10 -36.90 6.25
CA THR A 108 -9.51 -38.30 6.19
C THR A 108 -10.38 -38.58 7.41
N TYR A 109 -11.58 -39.10 7.19
CA TYR A 109 -12.53 -39.46 8.24
C TYR A 109 -12.64 -40.98 8.34
N GLU A 110 -12.70 -41.50 9.55
CA GLU A 110 -12.93 -42.91 9.82
C GLU A 110 -14.42 -43.19 10.09
N VAL A 111 -14.82 -44.46 9.98
CA VAL A 111 -16.19 -44.87 10.30
C VAL A 111 -16.43 -44.65 11.80
N ASN A 112 -17.44 -43.83 12.13
CA ASN A 112 -17.86 -43.31 13.45
C ASN A 112 -17.36 -41.90 13.84
N ASP A 113 -16.67 -41.17 12.96
CA ASP A 113 -16.36 -39.76 13.22
C ASP A 113 -17.62 -38.87 13.12
N ILE A 114 -17.82 -38.00 14.10
CA ILE A 114 -18.90 -37.01 14.09
C ILE A 114 -18.44 -35.80 13.27
N ILE A 115 -18.99 -35.65 12.07
CA ILE A 115 -18.70 -34.54 11.16
C ILE A 115 -19.87 -33.56 11.06
N LEU A 116 -19.57 -32.26 11.02
CA LEU A 116 -20.55 -31.21 10.81
C LEU A 116 -20.96 -31.19 9.34
N LEU A 117 -22.20 -31.56 9.04
CA LEU A 117 -22.78 -31.40 7.71
C LEU A 117 -23.13 -29.92 7.49
N TYR A 118 -22.39 -29.23 6.63
CA TYR A 118 -22.76 -27.89 6.17
C TYR A 118 -23.64 -28.01 4.93
N ASP A 119 -24.96 -27.83 5.09
CA ASP A 119 -25.90 -27.72 3.98
C ASP A 119 -26.07 -26.24 3.63
N SER A 120 -25.65 -25.84 2.43
CA SER A 120 -25.70 -24.45 1.97
C SER A 120 -27.07 -24.05 1.40
N ALA A 121 -28.07 -24.93 1.47
CA ALA A 121 -29.42 -24.67 0.99
C ALA A 121 -30.43 -24.49 2.13
N LYS A 122 -30.50 -23.28 2.69
CA LYS A 122 -31.74 -22.69 3.21
C LYS A 122 -31.65 -21.18 3.34
#